data_AF-A0A436BVG2-F1
#
_entry.id   AF-A0A436BVG2-F1
#
_cell.length_a   1.000
_cell.length_b   1.000
_cell.length_c   1.000
_cell.angle_alpha   90.00
_cell.angle_beta   90.00
_cell.angle_gamma   90.00
#
_symmetry.space_group_name_H-M   'P 1'
#
loop_
_entity.id
_entity.type
_entity.pdbx_description
1 polymer ?
#
loop_
_entity_poly.entity_id
_entity_poly.type
_entity_poly.pdbx_seq_one_letter_code
_entity_poly.pdbx_strand_id
1 'polypeptide(L)' 'MPLCQNLCPLEMTFKCPRCGLALLKPGRWFQVASKYRCEGCHSEIRITYPDKIALFQKYADSQGEVHLPQSIAQS' A
#
# COMPACT_ATOMS: atom_id res chain seq x y z
N MET A 1 -15.73 -9.11 -1.51
CA MET A 1 -15.64 -7.84 -0.74
C MET A 1 -14.88 -6.80 -1.55
N PRO A 2 -15.32 -5.54 -1.62
CA PRO A 2 -14.49 -4.49 -2.17
C PRO A 2 -13.26 -4.34 -1.25
N LEU A 3 -12.06 -4.59 -1.80
CA LEU A 3 -10.79 -4.44 -1.08
C LEU A 3 -10.52 -2.98 -0.71
N CYS A 4 -11.03 -2.07 -1.54
CA CYS A 4 -10.67 -0.66 -1.55
C CYS A 4 -11.85 0.21 -1.08
N GLN A 5 -12.31 -0.02 0.15
CA GLN A 5 -13.36 0.80 0.79
C GLN A 5 -12.78 2.16 1.21
N ASN A 6 -12.71 2.45 2.51
CA ASN A 6 -12.11 3.68 3.02
C ASN A 6 -10.59 3.77 2.81
N LEU A 7 -9.96 2.67 2.39
CA LEU A 7 -8.51 2.55 2.15
C LEU A 7 -8.07 3.05 0.76
N CYS A 8 -9.02 3.31 -0.13
CA CYS A 8 -8.72 3.71 -1.51
C CYS A 8 -7.96 5.03 -1.67
N PRO A 9 -8.32 6.11 -0.95
CA PRO A 9 -7.56 7.35 -0.96
C PRO A 9 -6.32 7.32 -0.05
N LEU A 10 -6.19 6.32 0.84
CA LEU A 10 -5.11 6.26 1.82
C LEU A 10 -3.82 5.73 1.22
N GLU A 11 -2.70 6.31 1.65
CA GLU A 11 -1.38 5.82 1.31
C GLU A 11 -1.06 4.56 2.12
N MET A 12 -0.69 3.51 1.39
CA MET A 12 -0.38 2.20 1.94
C MET A 12 1.06 1.84 1.60
N THR A 13 1.69 1.12 2.51
CA THR A 13 3.07 0.66 2.39
C THR A 13 3.10 -0.84 2.17
N PHE A 14 3.68 -1.25 1.04
CA PHE A 14 3.95 -2.64 0.73
C PHE A 14 5.45 -2.90 0.72
N LYS A 15 5.92 -3.85 1.55
CA LYS A 15 7.35 -4.19 1.60
C LYS A 15 7.71 -5.16 0.49
N CYS A 16 8.76 -4.84 -0.26
CA CYS A 16 9.30 -5.75 -1.26
C CYS A 16 9.76 -7.06 -0.59
N PRO A 17 9.31 -8.25 -1.04
CA PRO A 17 9.71 -9.52 -0.46
C PRO A 17 11.17 -9.90 -0.74
N ARG A 18 11.85 -9.18 -1.65
CA ARG A 18 13.23 -9.44 -2.05
C ARG A 18 14.25 -8.61 -1.27
N CYS A 19 14.01 -7.31 -1.13
CA CYS A 19 14.95 -6.39 -0.49
C CYS A 19 14.37 -5.64 0.72
N GLY A 20 13.10 -5.83 1.04
CA GLY A 20 12.43 -5.15 2.16
C GLY A 20 12.06 -3.69 1.89
N LEU A 21 12.39 -3.12 0.72
CA LEU A 21 12.07 -1.73 0.40
C LEU A 21 10.55 -1.48 0.45
N ALA A 22 10.16 -0.45 1.19
CA ALA A 22 8.79 0.00 1.32
C ALA A 22 8.33 0.75 0.05
N LEU A 23 7.34 0.20 -0.64
CA LEU A 23 6.61 0.87 -1.72
C LEU A 23 5.42 1.61 -1.13
N LEU A 24 5.44 2.94 -1.19
CA LEU A 24 4.34 3.81 -0.78
C LEU A 24 3.48 4.17 -2.00
N LYS A 25 2.21 3.73 -2.00
CA LYS A 25 1.22 4.05 -3.05
C LYS A 25 -0.19 4.11 -2.46
N PRO A 26 -1.13 4.83 -3.10
CA PRO A 26 -2.51 4.86 -2.61
C PRO A 26 -3.19 3.50 -2.79
N GLY A 27 -4.16 3.17 -1.93
CA GLY A 27 -4.88 1.88 -1.98
C GLY A 27 -5.51 1.59 -3.35
N ARG A 28 -6.04 2.62 -4.03
CA ARG A 28 -6.56 2.47 -5.42
C ARG A 28 -5.53 1.90 -6.40
N TRP A 29 -4.24 2.18 -6.18
CA TRP A 29 -3.16 1.65 -7.01
C TRP A 29 -2.93 0.16 -6.69
N PHE A 30 -2.90 -0.22 -5.40
CA PHE A 30 -2.76 -1.63 -4.98
C PHE A 30 -3.94 -2.50 -5.41
N GLN A 31 -5.14 -1.92 -5.52
CA GLN A 31 -6.33 -2.61 -6.01
C GLN A 31 -6.11 -3.12 -7.44
N VAL A 32 -5.65 -2.25 -8.34
CA VAL A 32 -5.51 -2.56 -9.78
C VAL A 32 -4.15 -3.14 -10.15
N ALA A 33 -3.09 -2.79 -9.43
CA ALA A 33 -1.74 -3.26 -9.72
C ALA A 33 -1.63 -4.78 -9.56
N SER A 34 -1.09 -5.46 -10.56
CA SER A 34 -0.81 -6.90 -10.51
C SER A 34 0.67 -7.21 -10.32
N LYS A 35 1.52 -6.25 -10.67
CA LYS A 35 2.98 -6.34 -10.54
C LYS A 35 3.58 -4.94 -10.51
N TYR A 36 4.77 -4.84 -9.96
CA TYR A 36 5.56 -3.61 -9.96
C TYR A 36 7.04 -3.91 -10.05
N ARG A 37 7.80 -2.95 -10.57
CA ARG A 37 9.26 -3.01 -10.53
C ARG A 37 9.72 -2.36 -9.23
N CYS A 38 10.45 -3.11 -8.40
CA CYS A 38 10.99 -2.58 -7.17
C CYS A 38 12.17 -1.62 -7.48
N GLU A 39 12.15 -0.42 -6.92
CA GLU A 39 13.25 0.56 -7.11
C GLU A 39 14.54 0.18 -6.38
N GLY A 40 14.47 -0.70 -5.37
CA GLY A 40 15.65 -1.15 -4.64
C GLY A 40 16.41 -2.28 -5.33
N CYS A 41 15.73 -3.40 -5.58
CA CYS A 41 16.36 -4.59 -6.18
C CYS A 41 16.11 -4.74 -7.69
N HIS A 42 15.40 -3.79 -8.30
CA HIS A 42 15.03 -3.76 -9.72
C HIS A 42 14.27 -4.99 -10.23
N SER A 43 13.84 -5.86 -9.32
CA SER A 43 13.11 -7.09 -9.62
C SER A 43 11.64 -6.79 -9.92
N GLU A 44 11.05 -7.56 -10.84
CA GLU A 44 9.61 -7.54 -11.06
C GLU A 44 8.93 -8.35 -9.95
N ILE A 45 8.20 -7.64 -9.08
CA ILE A 45 7.46 -8.22 -7.96
C ILE A 45 6.01 -8.34 -8.36
N ARG A 46 5.45 -9.55 -8.25
CA ARG A 46 4.02 -9.79 -8.44
C ARG A 46 3.29 -9.50 -7.14
N ILE A 47 2.17 -8.78 -7.25
CA ILE A 47 1.25 -8.54 -6.15
C ILE A 47 0.07 -9.49 -6.36
N THR A 48 0.11 -10.64 -5.71
CA THR A 48 -0.94 -11.64 -5.85
C THR A 48 -2.21 -11.20 -5.13
N TYR A 49 -3.34 -11.82 -5.45
CA TYR A 49 -4.59 -11.49 -4.76
C TYR A 49 -4.52 -11.73 -3.23
N PRO A 50 -3.89 -12.81 -2.73
CA PRO A 50 -3.59 -12.97 -1.30
C PRO A 50 -2.76 -11.82 -0.71
N ASP A 51 -1.73 -11.34 -1.41
CA ASP A 51 -0.91 -10.20 -0.93
C ASP A 51 -1.75 -8.94 -0.77
N LYS A 52 -2.67 -8.70 -1.72
CA LYS A 52 -3.62 -7.59 -1.63
C LYS A 52 -4.50 -7.74 -0.39
N ILE A 53 -5.12 -8.91 -0.19
CA ILE A 53 -5.98 -9.14 0.97
C ILE A 53 -5.22 -8.88 2.27
N ALA A 54 -4.01 -9.44 2.41
CA ALA A 54 -3.20 -9.25 3.61
C ALA A 54 -2.83 -7.78 3.84
N LEU A 55 -2.48 -7.05 2.77
CA LEU A 55 -2.19 -5.61 2.83
C LEU A 55 -3.41 -4.80 3.25
N PHE A 56 -4.55 -5.00 2.59
CA PHE A 56 -5.79 -4.27 2.90
C PHE A 56 -6.33 -4.63 4.30
N GLN A 57 -6.26 -5.89 4.71
CA GLN A 57 -6.67 -6.32 6.05
C GLN A 57 -5.79 -5.71 7.12
N LYS A 58 -4.46 -5.75 6.96
CA LYS A 58 -3.52 -5.13 7.89
C LYS A 58 -3.85 -3.65 8.12
N TYR A 59 -4.13 -2.92 7.04
CA TYR A 59 -4.50 -1.51 7.14
C TYR A 59 -5.91 -1.33 7.68
N ALA A 60 -6.89 -2.17 7.33
CA ALA A 60 -8.23 -2.11 7.93
C ALA A 60 -8.18 -2.28 9.45
N ASP A 61 -7.36 -3.23 9.94
CA ASP A 61 -7.14 -3.46 11.37
C ASP A 61 -6.35 -2.30 12.00
N SER A 62 -5.39 -1.74 11.26
CA SER A 62 -4.53 -0.64 11.73
C SER A 62 -5.17 0.75 11.62
N GLN A 63 -6.24 0.94 10.84
CA GLN A 63 -7.02 2.19 10.80
C GLN A 63 -7.81 2.43 12.10
N GLY A 64 -7.68 1.56 13.11
CA GLY A 64 -7.93 1.90 14.51
C GLY A 64 -6.92 2.89 15.12
N GLU A 65 -5.74 3.08 14.51
CA GLU A 65 -4.70 4.03 14.95
C GLU A 65 -3.90 4.62 13.75
N VAL A 66 -4.11 5.92 13.49
CA VAL A 66 -3.09 6.92 13.06
C VAL A 66 -2.61 6.91 11.58
N HIS A 67 -2.90 7.96 10.80
CA HIS A 67 -2.14 9.23 10.71
C HIS A 67 -2.59 10.05 9.48
N LEU A 68 -2.87 11.32 9.72
CA LEU A 68 -3.14 12.39 8.78
C LEU A 68 -1.87 12.70 7.94
N PRO A 69 -1.94 13.00 6.63
CA PRO A 69 -0.80 13.62 5.97
C PRO A 69 -0.57 15.00 6.61
N GLN A 70 0.60 15.19 7.20
CA GLN A 70 1.06 16.51 7.64
C GLN A 70 1.22 17.43 6.41
N SER A 71 0.17 18.15 6.04
CA SER A 71 0.32 19.42 5.33
C SER A 71 0.25 20.54 6.36
N ILE A 72 1.39 20.82 7.00
CA ILE A 72 1.63 22.13 7.60
C ILE A 72 2.31 22.98 6.55
N ALA A 73 1.59 23.96 6.03
CA ALA A 73 2.14 25.24 5.57
C ALA A 73 1.03 26.29 5.70
N GLN A 74 1.05 27.03 6.81
CA GLN A 74 0.39 28.32 6.99
C GLN A 74 0.89 29.31 5.92
N SER A 75 0.02 30.18 5.43
CA SER A 75 0.11 31.67 5.45
C SER A 75 -0.96 32.27 4.53
#